data_AF-A0A7V9CJT2-F1
#
_entry.id   AF-A0A7V9CJT2-F1
#
_cell.length_a   1.000
_cell.length_b   1.000
_cell.length_c   1.000
_cell.angle_alpha   90.00
_cell.angle_beta   90.00
_cell.angle_gamma   90.00
#
_symmetry.space_group_name_H-M   'P 1'
#
loop_
_entity.id
_entity.type
_entity.pdbx_description
1 polymer ?
#
loop_
_entity_poly.entity_id
_entity_poly.type
_entity_poly.pdbx_seq_one_letter_code
_entity_poly.pdbx_strand_id
1 'polypeptide(L)'
;MRMLALRRRVLWKLRRAGQLIRCEVNPHPFGMELRYLVNGKPLMSRVFEEWDALETAAGSWRQGLRLRGWHTEFTAHGEYSAAS
;
A
#
# COMPACT_ATOMS: atom_id res chain seq x y z
N MET A 1 -25.76 -11.07 5.92
CA MET A 1 -24.51 -11.02 5.13
C MET A 1 -23.33 -11.28 6.06
N ARG A 2 -22.55 -12.34 5.82
CA ARG A 2 -21.35 -12.65 6.60
C ARG A 2 -20.33 -11.53 6.36
N MET A 3 -20.13 -10.65 7.35
CA MET A 3 -18.93 -9.83 7.43
C MET A 3 -17.74 -10.78 7.64
N LEU A 4 -17.15 -11.27 6.55
CA LEU A 4 -15.77 -11.75 6.60
C LEU A 4 -14.99 -10.60 7.18
N ALA A 5 -14.47 -10.76 8.39
CA ALA A 5 -13.61 -9.77 9.04
C ALA A 5 -12.50 -9.42 8.04
N LEU A 6 -12.65 -8.29 7.37
CA LEU A 6 -11.70 -7.81 6.36
C LEU A 6 -10.38 -7.59 7.11
N ARG A 7 -9.52 -8.59 7.16
CA ARG A 7 -8.23 -8.41 7.84
C ARG A 7 -7.49 -7.29 7.10
N ARG A 8 -6.77 -6.46 7.86
CA ARG A 8 -5.88 -5.43 7.34
C ARG A 8 -5.11 -5.97 6.13
N ARG A 9 -5.27 -5.34 4.97
CA ARG A 9 -4.68 -5.76 3.70
C ARG A 9 -3.72 -4.70 3.19
N VAL A 10 -2.49 -5.08 2.87
CA VAL A 10 -1.54 -4.18 2.19
C VAL A 10 -1.86 -4.18 0.69
N LEU A 11 -2.08 -3.01 0.10
CA LEU A 11 -2.31 -2.87 -1.34
C LEU A 11 -1.00 -2.76 -2.11
N TRP A 12 -0.07 -1.94 -1.60
CA TRP A 12 1.24 -1.75 -2.20
C TRP A 12 2.24 -1.14 -1.21
N LYS A 13 3.52 -1.27 -1.55
CA LYS A 13 4.66 -0.66 -0.86
C LYS A 13 5.58 -0.02 -1.89
N LEU A 14 6.14 1.15 -1.56
CA LEU A 14 7.18 1.80 -2.36
C LEU A 14 8.33 2.27 -1.47
N ARG A 15 9.53 2.37 -2.01
CA ARG A 15 10.72 2.89 -1.32
C ARG A 15 11.32 4.10 -2.03
N ARG A 16 11.92 5.00 -1.25
CA ARG A 16 12.74 6.12 -1.73
C ARG A 16 13.68 6.59 -0.63
N ALA A 17 14.97 6.74 -0.92
CA ALA A 17 15.97 7.32 0.00
C ALA A 17 15.90 6.74 1.43
N GLY A 18 15.87 5.40 1.55
CA GLY A 18 15.78 4.71 2.84
C GLY A 18 14.39 4.73 3.51
N GLN A 19 13.43 5.47 2.97
CA GLN A 19 12.05 5.50 3.45
C GLN A 19 11.20 4.44 2.77
N LEU A 20 10.25 3.87 3.52
CA LEU A 20 9.23 2.95 3.04
C LEU A 20 7.87 3.62 3.20
N ILE A 21 7.12 3.74 2.11
CA ILE A 21 5.71 4.11 2.16
C ILE A 21 4.85 2.90 1.84
N ARG A 22 3.79 2.71 2.61
CA ARG A 22 2.88 1.57 2.49
C ARG A 22 1.44 2.07 2.46
N CYS A 23 0.66 1.48 1.56
CA CYS A 23 -0.77 1.71 1.45
C CYS A 23 -1.52 0.45 1.90
N GLU A 24 -2.47 0.62 2.80
CA GLU A 24 -3.20 -0.48 3.42
C GLU A 24 -4.68 -0.15 3.55
N VAL A 25 -5.50 -1.19 3.58
CA VAL A 25 -6.93 -1.11 3.84
C VAL A 25 -7.24 -1.79 5.16
N ASN A 26 -8.01 -1.11 6.00
CA ASN A 26 -8.61 -1.65 7.21
C ASN A 26 -10.13 -1.63 7.10
N PRO A 27 -10.84 -2.53 7.82
CA PRO A 27 -12.29 -2.38 8.04
C PRO A 27 -12.59 -1.06 8.73
N HIS A 28 -13.70 -0.47 8.35
CA HIS A 28 -14.27 0.67 9.04
C HIS A 28 -15.77 0.46 9.23
N PRO A 29 -16.40 0.93 10.32
CA PRO A 29 -17.85 0.82 10.51
C PRO A 29 -18.70 1.38 9.37
N PHE A 30 -18.14 2.32 8.61
CA PHE A 30 -18.77 2.97 7.45
C PHE A 30 -18.18 2.55 6.10
N GLY A 31 -17.52 1.39 6.03
CA GLY A 31 -16.91 0.87 4.81
C GLY A 31 -15.46 0.45 5.02
N MET A 32 -14.53 1.10 4.34
CA MET A 32 -13.11 0.72 4.30
C MET A 32 -12.22 1.94 4.50
N GLU A 33 -11.25 1.83 5.41
CA GLU A 33 -10.27 2.87 5.66
C GLU A 33 -8.99 2.59 4.85
N LEU A 34 -8.68 3.49 3.91
CA LEU A 34 -7.40 3.52 3.23
C LEU A 34 -6.39 4.30 4.06
N ARG A 35 -5.24 3.70 4.38
CA ARG A 35 -4.17 4.31 5.18
C ARG A 35 -2.86 4.33 4.43
N TYR A 36 -2.21 5.48 4.47
CA TYR A 36 -0.85 5.68 3.99
C TYR A 36 0.08 5.82 5.19
N LEU A 37 1.12 4.99 5.25
CA LEU A 37 2.11 5.02 6.32
C LEU A 37 3.50 5.21 5.74
N VAL A 38 4.28 6.14 6.31
CA VAL A 38 5.71 6.33 5.99
C VAL A 38 6.53 5.83 7.17
N ASN A 39 7.42 4.88 6.93
CA ASN A 39 8.24 4.21 7.95
C ASN A 39 7.39 3.69 9.12
N GLY A 40 6.19 3.16 8.81
CA GLY A 40 5.24 2.66 9.79
C GLY A 40 4.43 3.73 10.52
N LYS A 41 4.72 5.02 10.34
CA LYS A 41 3.96 6.12 10.94
C LYS A 41 2.81 6.54 10.02
N PRO A 42 1.59 6.75 10.54
CA PRO A 42 0.48 7.26 9.75
C PRO A 42 0.81 8.62 9.14
N LEU A 43 0.56 8.76 7.85
CA LEU A 43 0.68 10.03 7.12
C LEU A 43 -0.70 10.60 6.78
N MET A 44 -1.59 9.74 6.29
CA MET A 44 -2.95 10.10 5.92
C MET A 44 -3.85 8.87 5.99
N SER A 45 -5.12 9.07 6.32
CA SER A 45 -6.16 8.08 6.10
C SER A 45 -7.43 8.69 5.52
N ARG A 46 -8.22 7.87 4.84
CA ARG A 46 -9.52 8.25 4.29
C ARG A 46 -10.45 7.04 4.26
N VAL A 47 -11.70 7.24 4.63
CA VAL A 47 -12.75 6.22 4.58
C VAL A 47 -13.48 6.30 3.25
N PHE A 48 -13.79 5.14 2.68
CA PHE A 48 -14.56 4.96 1.47
C PHE A 48 -15.67 3.94 1.70
N GLU A 49 -16.85 4.22 1.16
CA GLU A 49 -17.98 3.29 1.17
C GLU A 49 -17.81 2.20 0.10
N GLU A 50 -17.21 2.57 -1.04
CA GLU A 50 -17.04 1.70 -2.21
C GLU A 50 -15.58 1.32 -2.45
N TRP A 51 -15.36 0.05 -2.83
CA TRP A 51 -14.01 -0.49 -3.09
C TRP A 51 -13.37 0.16 -4.32
N ASP A 52 -14.13 0.40 -5.39
CA ASP A 52 -13.61 0.96 -6.64
C ASP A 52 -13.09 2.40 -6.45
N ALA A 53 -13.78 3.20 -5.64
CA ALA A 53 -13.34 4.54 -5.28
C ALA A 53 -12.04 4.52 -4.47
N LEU A 54 -11.92 3.56 -3.54
CA LEU A 54 -10.72 3.33 -2.75
C LEU A 54 -9.54 2.89 -3.64
N GLU A 55 -9.75 1.94 -4.54
CA GLU A 55 -8.71 1.45 -5.45
C GLU A 55 -8.23 2.54 -6.40
N THR A 56 -9.15 3.35 -6.93
CA THR A 56 -8.83 4.51 -7.75
C THR A 56 -7.94 5.48 -6.98
N ALA A 57 -8.33 5.84 -5.75
CA ALA A 57 -7.54 6.73 -4.90
C ALA A 57 -6.15 6.15 -4.59
N ALA A 58 -6.07 4.88 -4.22
CA ALA A 58 -4.82 4.18 -3.96
C ALA A 58 -3.91 4.13 -5.21
N GLY A 59 -4.49 3.93 -6.39
CA GLY A 59 -3.82 3.92 -7.69
C GLY A 59 -3.25 5.29 -8.06
N SER A 60 -4.05 6.35 -7.99
CA SER A 60 -3.61 7.71 -8.27
C SER A 60 -2.47 8.14 -7.34
N TRP A 61 -2.54 7.80 -6.06
CA TRP A 61 -1.49 8.11 -5.11
C TRP A 61 -0.19 7.33 -5.41
N ARG A 62 -0.31 6.03 -5.75
CA ARG A 62 0.83 5.21 -6.19
C ARG A 62 1.51 5.82 -7.41
N GLN A 63 0.74 6.25 -8.40
CA GLN A 63 1.26 6.89 -9.61
C GLN A 63 1.96 8.20 -9.30
N GLY A 64 1.35 9.07 -8.50
CA GLY A 64 1.97 10.33 -8.08
C GLY A 64 3.29 10.13 -7.31
N LEU A 65 3.37 9.10 -6.46
CA LEU A 65 4.60 8.73 -5.77
C LEU A 65 5.67 8.23 -6.75
N ARG A 66 5.28 7.38 -7.72
CA ARG A 66 6.20 6.92 -8.77
C ARG A 66 6.82 8.06 -9.56
N LEU A 67 6.01 9.04 -9.96
CA LEU A 67 6.50 10.26 -10.63
C LEU A 67 7.46 11.08 -9.76
N ARG A 68 7.37 10.96 -8.44
CA ARG A 68 8.29 11.59 -7.46
C ARG A 68 9.48 10.70 -7.08
N GLY A 69 9.79 9.67 -7.88
CA GLY A 69 10.95 8.80 -7.66
C GLY A 69 10.77 7.77 -6.53
N TRP A 70 9.54 7.35 -6.24
CA TRP A 70 9.29 6.19 -5.39
C TRP A 70 9.17 4.92 -6.23
N HIS A 71 9.84 3.85 -5.84
CA HIS A 71 9.92 2.63 -6.63
C HIS A 71 9.30 1.45 -5.89
N THR A 72 8.72 0.50 -6.63
CA THR A 72 8.24 -0.75 -6.05
C THR A 72 9.42 -1.47 -5.42
N GLU A 73 9.23 -2.04 -4.23
CA GLU A 73 10.19 -2.97 -3.66
C GLU A 73 10.26 -4.19 -4.59
N PHE A 74 11.31 -4.28 -5.40
CA PHE A 74 11.68 -5.56 -6.01
C PHE A 74 12.30 -6.38 -4.90
N THR A 75 11.59 -7.37 -4.39
CA THR A 75 12.22 -8.42 -3.60
C THR A 75 13.14 -9.17 -4.57
N ALA A 76 14.42 -8.78 -4.62
CA ALA A 76 15.44 -9.67 -5.14
C ALA A 76 15.49 -10.88 -4.21
N HIS A 77 14.69 -11.89 -4.49
CA HIS A 77 15.04 -13.23 -4.06
C HIS A 77 16.36 -13.54 -4.76
N GLY A 78 17.45 -13.45 -4.01
CA GLY A 78 18.76 -13.82 -4.51
C GLY A 78 18.76 -15.30 -4.86
N GLU A 79 19.12 -15.59 -6.11
CA GLU A 79 19.91 -16.76 -6.41
C GLU A 79 21.32 -16.28 -6.69
N TYR A 80 22.17 -16.40 -5.66
CA TYR A 80 23.60 -16.60 -5.84
C TYR A 80 23.84 -18.11 -5.89
N SER A 81 24.35 -18.61 -7.01
CA SER A 81 25.24 -19.79 -7.18
C SER A 81 25.24 -20.17 -8.67
N ALA A 82 26.35 -20.42 -9.36
CA ALA A 82 27.77 -20.40 -8.99
C ALA A 82 28.57 -20.32 -10.31
N ALA A 83 29.84 -19.97 -10.18
CA ALA A 83 30.83 -20.08 -11.24
C ALA A 83 30.88 -21.48 -11.89
N SER A 84 31.03 -21.53 -13.21
CA SER A 84 32.07 -22.27 -13.94
C SER A 84 32.02 -21.86 -15.42
#